data_AF-A0A0B2A4I4-F1
#
_entry.id   AF-A0A0B2A4I4-F1
#
_cell.length_a   1.000
_cell.length_b   1.000
_cell.length_c   1.000
_cell.angle_alpha   90.00
_cell.angle_beta   90.00
_cell.angle_gamma   90.00
#
_symmetry.space_group_name_H-M   'P 1'
#
loop_
_entity.id
_entity.type
_entity.pdbx_description
1 polymer ?
#
loop_
_entity_poly.entity_id
_entity_poly.type
_entity_poly.pdbx_seq_one_letter_code
_entity_poly.pdbx_strand_id
1 'polypeptide(L)'
;MSPTPDDSEALQDGDVETLSERGYWVTRVVGDPSHELSFSDYDEAVTMGRALAEAAGSRHIVPADRFHNPVPPPGIATGRMPATTDGRGLPFDNPSG
;
A
#
# COMPACT_ATOMS: atom_id res chain seq x y z
N MET A 1 3.24 -32.26 -28.19
CA MET A 1 2.76 -31.81 -26.88
C MET A 1 3.91 -31.07 -26.22
N SER A 2 3.93 -29.75 -26.36
CA SER A 2 4.84 -28.92 -25.59
C SER A 2 3.98 -28.26 -24.51
N PRO A 3 4.28 -28.41 -23.21
CA PRO A 3 3.76 -27.44 -22.26
C PRO A 3 4.43 -26.12 -22.61
N THR A 4 3.65 -25.13 -23.02
CA THR A 4 4.15 -23.75 -23.11
C THR A 4 4.42 -23.32 -21.66
N PRO A 5 5.67 -23.02 -21.27
CA PRO A 5 5.90 -22.29 -20.03
C PRO A 5 5.45 -20.86 -20.31
N ASP A 6 4.16 -20.60 -20.09
CA ASP A 6 3.70 -19.24 -19.83
C ASP A 6 4.18 -18.89 -18.40
N ASP A 7 5.50 -18.73 -18.28
CA ASP A 7 6.22 -18.23 -17.11
C ASP A 7 5.96 -16.71 -16.95
N SER A 8 4.71 -16.29 -17.13
CA SER A 8 4.22 -14.97 -16.77
C SER A 8 3.73 -14.99 -15.32
N GLU A 9 4.57 -15.45 -14.40
CA GLU A 9 4.40 -15.45 -12.92
C GLU A 9 2.94 -15.56 -12.43
N ALA A 10 2.19 -16.57 -12.90
CA ALA A 10 0.87 -16.85 -12.35
C ALA A 10 1.04 -17.39 -10.93
N LEU A 11 0.43 -16.70 -9.96
CA LEU A 11 0.37 -17.15 -8.56
C LEU A 11 -0.03 -18.63 -8.51
N GLN A 12 0.74 -19.43 -7.79
CA GLN A 12 0.47 -20.85 -7.60
C GLN A 12 -0.47 -21.04 -6.41
N ASP A 13 -1.23 -22.14 -6.40
CA ASP A 13 -1.99 -22.54 -5.22
C ASP A 13 -1.05 -22.63 -3.99
N GLY A 14 -1.38 -21.90 -2.93
CA GLY A 14 -0.55 -21.75 -1.72
C GLY A 14 0.24 -20.43 -1.66
N ASP A 15 0.47 -19.75 -2.79
CA ASP A 15 1.06 -18.41 -2.79
C ASP A 15 0.12 -17.40 -2.14
N VAL A 16 0.68 -16.32 -1.59
CA VAL A 16 -0.11 -15.28 -0.93
C VAL A 16 -0.08 -14.03 -1.80
N GLU A 17 -1.25 -13.50 -2.12
CA GLU A 17 -1.37 -12.21 -2.79
C GLU A 17 -2.00 -11.17 -1.87
N THR A 18 -1.50 -9.93 -1.96
CA THR A 18 -2.16 -8.76 -1.36
C THR A 18 -2.60 -7.82 -2.45
N LEU A 19 -3.91 -7.54 -2.51
CA LEU A 19 -4.55 -6.75 -3.54
C LEU A 19 -5.45 -5.67 -2.94
N SER A 20 -5.50 -4.49 -3.57
CA SER A 20 -6.49 -3.48 -3.20
C SER A 20 -7.84 -3.83 -3.83
N GLU A 21 -8.87 -3.98 -3.01
CA GLU A 21 -10.24 -4.22 -3.43
C GLU A 21 -11.20 -3.26 -2.72
N ARG A 22 -11.97 -2.49 -3.50
CA ARG A 22 -13.03 -1.59 -3.01
C ARG A 22 -12.57 -0.60 -1.92
N GLY A 23 -11.31 -0.17 -1.98
CA GLY A 23 -10.72 0.77 -1.01
C GLY A 23 -10.14 0.11 0.24
N TYR A 24 -10.14 -1.23 0.31
CA TYR A 24 -9.49 -2.03 1.34
C TYR A 24 -8.35 -2.82 0.73
N TRP A 25 -7.50 -3.37 1.59
CA TRP A 25 -6.41 -4.26 1.21
C TRP A 25 -6.75 -5.68 1.63
N VAL A 26 -6.83 -6.58 0.66
CA VAL A 26 -7.17 -7.98 0.88
C VAL A 26 -5.91 -8.81 0.70
N THR A 27 -5.57 -9.57 1.72
CA THR A 27 -4.52 -10.59 1.69
C THR A 27 -5.19 -11.95 1.65
N ARG A 28 -4.85 -12.77 0.66
CA ARG A 28 -5.42 -14.11 0.52
C ARG A 28 -4.41 -15.13 0.04
N VAL A 29 -4.63 -16.39 0.41
CA VAL A 29 -3.91 -17.53 -0.14
C VAL A 29 -4.57 -17.94 -1.45
N VAL A 30 -3.78 -18.00 -2.52
CA VAL A 30 -4.22 -18.46 -3.83
C VAL A 30 -4.63 -19.92 -3.72
N GLY A 31 -5.81 -20.26 -4.25
CA GLY A 31 -6.37 -21.61 -4.14
C GLY A 31 -7.14 -21.88 -2.84
N ASP A 32 -7.02 -21.04 -1.80
CA ASP A 32 -7.71 -21.24 -0.51
C ASP A 32 -8.45 -19.97 -0.05
N PRO A 33 -9.74 -19.82 -0.41
CA PRO A 33 -10.55 -18.66 -0.04
C PRO A 33 -10.89 -18.61 1.46
N SER A 34 -10.58 -19.66 2.23
CA SER A 34 -10.81 -19.67 3.68
C SER A 34 -9.78 -18.82 4.44
N HIS A 35 -8.64 -18.52 3.81
CA HIS A 35 -7.58 -17.67 4.34
C HIS A 35 -7.55 -16.31 3.65
N GLU A 36 -8.70 -15.63 3.61
CA GLU A 36 -8.83 -14.25 3.14
C GLU A 36 -8.97 -13.29 4.33
N LEU A 37 -8.13 -12.26 4.37
CA LEU A 37 -8.12 -11.23 5.39
C LEU A 37 -8.15 -9.84 4.76
N SER A 38 -9.06 -8.98 5.23
CA SER A 38 -9.19 -7.61 4.77
C SER A 38 -8.65 -6.62 5.80
N PHE A 39 -7.90 -5.64 5.33
CA PHE A 39 -7.25 -4.60 6.12
C PHE A 39 -7.59 -3.22 5.56
N SER A 40 -7.54 -2.21 6.42
CA SER A 40 -7.73 -0.81 6.00
C SER A 40 -6.42 -0.18 5.53
N ASP A 41 -5.28 -0.70 5.99
CA ASP A 41 -3.95 -0.17 5.75
C ASP A 41 -3.10 -1.10 4.89
N TYR A 42 -2.36 -0.52 3.95
CA TYR A 42 -1.48 -1.24 3.03
C TYR A 42 -0.34 -1.95 3.78
N ASP A 43 0.39 -1.22 4.62
CA ASP A 43 1.53 -1.75 5.37
C ASP A 43 1.12 -2.92 6.28
N GLU A 44 -0.08 -2.83 6.88
CA GLU A 44 -0.64 -3.92 7.68
C GLU A 44 -0.94 -5.15 6.81
N ALA A 45 -1.61 -4.97 5.68
CA ALA A 45 -1.95 -6.06 4.77
C ALA A 45 -0.70 -6.78 4.23
N VAL A 46 0.34 -6.02 3.89
CA VAL A 46 1.61 -6.57 3.41
C VAL A 46 2.38 -7.28 4.51
N THR A 47 2.41 -6.72 5.72
CA THR A 47 3.06 -7.36 6.86
C THR A 47 2.40 -8.70 7.17
N MET A 48 1.07 -8.72 7.20
CA MET A 48 0.29 -9.94 7.44
C MET A 48 0.42 -10.94 6.27
N GLY A 49 0.39 -10.47 5.03
CA GLY A 49 0.58 -11.32 3.85
C GLY A 49 1.95 -11.96 3.78
N ARG A 50 3.00 -11.22 4.16
CA ARG A 50 4.35 -11.76 4.26
C ARG A 50 4.44 -12.81 5.36
N ALA A 51 3.89 -12.54 6.54
CA ALA A 51 3.88 -13.52 7.64
C ALA A 51 3.11 -14.80 7.26
N LEU A 52 2.00 -14.65 6.53
CA LEU A 52 1.20 -15.77 6.02
C LEU A 52 1.99 -16.61 5.02
N ALA A 53 2.69 -15.96 4.08
CA ALA A 53 3.53 -16.62 3.10
C ALA A 53 4.70 -17.37 3.76
N GLU A 54 5.34 -16.75 4.76
CA GLU A 54 6.41 -17.39 5.54
C GLU A 54 5.92 -18.61 6.31
N ALA A 55 4.72 -18.54 6.91
CA ALA A 55 4.10 -19.66 7.60
C ALA A 55 3.71 -20.80 6.65
N ALA A 56 3.27 -20.47 5.43
CA ALA A 56 2.92 -21.42 4.39
C ALA A 56 4.14 -21.94 3.58
N GLY A 57 5.32 -21.34 3.76
CA GLY A 57 6.51 -21.65 2.95
C GLY A 57 6.38 -21.25 1.48
N SER A 58 5.55 -20.24 1.19
CA SER A 58 5.20 -19.80 -0.16
C SER A 58 5.64 -18.36 -0.43
N ARG A 59 5.43 -17.85 -1.65
CA ARG A 59 5.83 -16.47 -2.00
C ARG A 59 4.70 -15.49 -1.67
N HIS A 60 5.08 -14.32 -1.17
CA HIS A 60 4.17 -13.18 -1.09
C HIS A 60 4.33 -12.28 -2.31
N ILE A 61 3.21 -11.95 -2.96
CA ILE A 61 3.19 -11.11 -4.16
C ILE A 61 2.24 -9.93 -3.94
N VAL A 62 2.73 -8.74 -4.28
CA VAL A 62 1.94 -7.51 -4.27
C VAL A 62 1.98 -6.94 -5.69
N PRO A 63 0.88 -7.02 -6.47
CA PRO A 63 0.87 -6.58 -7.86
C PRO A 63 1.22 -5.09 -7.99
N ALA A 64 2.28 -4.80 -8.77
CA ALA A 64 2.78 -3.43 -8.97
C ALA A 64 1.73 -2.47 -9.56
N ASP A 65 0.81 -3.00 -10.39
CA ASP A 65 -0.24 -2.23 -11.07
C ASP A 65 -1.30 -1.66 -10.10
N ARG A 66 -1.29 -2.08 -8.83
CA ARG A 66 -2.25 -1.64 -7.81
C ARG A 66 -1.68 -0.69 -6.76
N PHE A 67 -0.41 -0.30 -6.90
CA PHE A 67 0.07 0.91 -6.25
C PHE A 67 -0.46 2.11 -7.02
N HIS A 68 -1.74 2.46 -6.80
CA HIS A 68 -2.10 3.87 -6.89
C HIS A 68 -1.41 4.54 -5.71
N ASN A 69 -0.10 4.71 -5.81
CA ASN A 69 0.58 5.71 -5.02
C ASN A 69 -0.07 7.01 -5.51
N PRO A 70 -0.91 7.70 -4.72
CA PRO A 70 -1.31 9.03 -5.12
C PRO A 70 0.00 9.78 -5.23
N VAL A 71 0.45 10.08 -6.45
CA VAL A 71 1.50 11.06 -6.65
C VAL A 71 0.96 12.26 -5.88
N PRO A 72 1.59 12.68 -4.77
CA PRO A 72 1.10 13.85 -4.06
C PRO A 72 1.07 14.94 -5.14
N PRO A 73 -0.05 15.69 -5.29
CA PRO A 73 -0.09 16.77 -6.27
C PRO A 73 1.19 17.58 -6.04
N PRO A 74 1.97 17.91 -7.09
CA PRO A 74 3.20 18.65 -6.91
C PRO A 74 2.88 19.93 -6.15
N GLY A 75 3.19 19.96 -4.85
CA GLY A 75 2.70 21.02 -3.96
C GLY A 75 2.61 20.69 -2.47
N ILE A 76 2.39 19.44 -2.04
CA ILE A 76 2.40 19.13 -0.59
C ILE A 76 3.77 18.59 -0.17
N ALA A 77 4.74 19.51 -0.20
CA ALA A 77 5.90 19.37 0.65
C ALA A 77 5.41 19.32 2.10
N THR A 78 5.93 18.40 2.89
CA THR A 78 5.90 18.43 4.35
C THR A 78 6.63 19.69 4.83
N GLY A 79 5.99 20.84 4.67
CA GLY A 79 6.36 22.09 5.30
C GLY A 79 5.75 22.07 6.68
N ARG A 80 6.58 21.80 7.69
CA ARG A 80 6.46 22.42 9.03
C ARG A 80 5.68 23.74 8.90
N MET A 81 4.54 23.88 9.60
CA MET A 81 3.76 25.12 9.59
C MET A 81 4.74 26.31 9.65
N PRO A 82 4.81 27.18 8.62
CA PRO A 82 5.53 28.42 8.80
C PRO A 82 4.76 29.18 9.87
N ALA A 83 5.47 29.52 10.94
CA ALA A 83 4.98 30.42 11.97
C ALA A 83 4.34 31.65 11.30
N THR A 84 3.30 32.19 11.93
CA THR A 84 2.63 33.46 11.59
C THR A 84 3.60 34.64 11.74
N THR A 85 4.65 34.66 10.94
CA THR A 85 5.81 35.53 11.12
C THR A 85 6.33 35.84 9.73
N ASP A 86 6.19 37.09 9.30
CA ASP A 86 6.78 37.55 8.05
C ASP A 86 8.31 37.38 8.09
N GLY A 87 8.98 37.49 6.94
CA GLY A 87 10.42 37.27 6.76
C GLY A 87 11.35 38.20 7.55
N ARG A 88 10.84 38.93 8.55
CA ARG A 88 11.58 39.76 9.51
C ARG A 88 11.35 39.39 10.98
N GLY A 89 10.69 38.27 11.29
CA GLY A 89 10.69 37.75 12.67
C GLY A 89 9.80 38.50 13.66
N LEU A 90 8.91 39.39 13.21
CA LEU A 90 7.97 40.11 14.08
C LEU A 90 6.54 39.57 13.91
N PRO A 91 5.75 39.48 15.01
CA PRO A 91 4.34 39.17 14.90
C PRO A 91 3.62 40.29 14.13
N PHE A 92 2.72 39.94 13.22
CA PHE A 92 1.75 40.90 12.73
C PHE A 92 0.88 41.29 13.93
N ASP A 93 1.10 42.50 14.45
CA ASP A 93 0.03 43.21 15.12
C ASP A 93 -1.20 43.09 14.21
N ASN A 94 -2.30 42.60 14.77
CA ASN A 94 -3.59 42.49 14.10
C ASN A 94 -4.45 43.70 14.51
N PRO A 95 -4.27 44.92 13.97
CA PRO A 95 -5.22 45.99 14.18
C PRO A 95 -6.20 46.03 13.02
N SER A 96 -7.35 45.37 13.15
CA SER A 96 -8.60 45.68 12.44
C SER A 96 -9.68 44.71 12.93
N GLY A 97 -10.74 45.09 13.64
CA GLY A 97 -11.25 46.37 14.11
C GLY A 97 -12.46 46.12 15.02
#